data_AF-A0A9E1V5K2-F1
#
_entry.id   AF-A0A9E1V5K2-F1
#
_cell.length_a   1.000
_cell.length_b   1.000
_cell.length_c   1.000
_cell.angle_alpha   90.00
_cell.angle_beta   90.00
_cell.angle_gamma   90.00
#
_symmetry.space_group_name_H-M   'P 1'
#
loop_
_entity.id
_entity.type
_entity.pdbx_description
1 polymer ?
#
loop_
_entity_poly.entity_id
_entity_poly.type
_entity_poly.pdbx_seq_one_letter_code
_entity_poly.pdbx_strand_id
1 'polypeptide(L)'
;MSSSMVHRHRNVQGGIERAAVFGVSDGLVSNVALILGIAGASADPSMVRVAGVSGLLAGAISMAAGEYVSLKAQAELVERELAIERVSLAENPEFEIAELAAIYQERGLSAEHAETVARELMTDPEVALEIHAREELGVDPSQVGDPIGAALTSFAAFVIGAF
;
A
#
# COMPACT_ATOMS: atom_id res chain seq x y z
N MET A 1 35.36 18.32 14.85
CA MET A 1 33.92 18.02 14.95
C MET A 1 33.21 18.60 13.73
N SER A 2 32.74 17.75 12.81
CA SER A 2 31.44 17.89 12.13
C SER A 2 31.31 16.74 11.13
N SER A 3 30.53 15.73 11.50
CA SER A 3 30.17 14.58 10.67
C SER A 3 29.22 15.05 9.56
N SER A 4 29.56 14.78 8.31
CA SER A 4 28.69 15.02 7.16
C SER A 4 27.64 13.91 7.06
N MET A 5 26.39 14.22 7.38
CA MET A 5 25.24 13.40 6.96
C MET A 5 25.14 13.48 5.43
N VAL A 6 25.60 12.43 4.75
CA VAL A 6 25.40 12.25 3.32
C VAL A 6 24.62 10.97 3.17
N HIS A 7 23.32 11.09 2.88
CA HIS A 7 22.50 10.19 2.05
C HIS A 7 21.01 10.47 2.35
N ARG A 8 20.38 11.31 1.53
CA ARG A 8 18.92 11.44 1.50
C ARG A 8 18.40 10.53 0.41
N HIS A 9 17.97 9.33 0.77
CA HIS A 9 17.34 8.41 -0.17
C HIS A 9 15.90 8.86 -0.45
N ARG A 10 15.51 8.93 -1.72
CA ARG A 10 14.10 9.12 -2.10
C ARG A 10 13.36 7.82 -1.75
N ASN A 11 12.22 7.90 -1.07
CA ASN A 11 11.43 6.71 -0.79
C ASN A 11 10.92 6.14 -2.12
N VAL A 12 11.48 5.01 -2.55
CA VAL A 12 11.15 4.36 -3.84
C VAL A 12 9.92 3.44 -3.70
N GLN A 13 9.44 3.20 -2.47
CA GLN A 13 8.25 2.41 -2.18
C GLN A 13 6.93 3.22 -2.25
N GLY A 14 6.96 4.47 -2.72
CA GLY A 14 5.76 5.29 -2.85
C GLY A 14 4.75 4.70 -3.84
N GLY A 15 3.69 4.06 -3.36
CA GLY A 15 2.64 3.47 -4.18
C GLY A 15 1.83 4.49 -5.00
N ILE A 16 1.77 5.73 -4.53
CA ILE A 16 0.97 6.83 -5.12
C ILE A 16 1.46 7.19 -6.54
N GLU A 17 2.77 7.20 -6.78
CA GLU A 17 3.33 7.52 -8.10
C GLU A 17 2.89 6.48 -9.15
N ARG A 18 2.92 5.19 -8.78
CA ARG A 18 2.44 4.11 -9.66
C ARG A 18 0.94 4.22 -9.88
N ALA A 19 0.15 4.39 -8.82
CA ALA A 19 -1.30 4.49 -8.91
C ALA A 19 -1.74 5.66 -9.81
N ALA A 20 -1.07 6.81 -9.71
CA ALA A 20 -1.35 7.97 -10.55
C ALA A 20 -1.05 7.70 -12.04
N VAL A 21 0.10 7.10 -12.37
CA VAL A 21 0.44 6.75 -13.76
C VAL A 21 -0.55 5.73 -14.32
N PHE A 22 -0.92 4.72 -13.53
CA PHE A 22 -1.93 3.74 -13.93
C PHE A 22 -3.29 4.39 -14.14
N GLY A 23 -3.74 5.27 -13.25
CA GLY A 23 -5.03 5.95 -13.38
C GLY A 23 -5.13 6.85 -14.60
N VAL A 24 -4.09 7.66 -14.88
CA VAL A 24 -4.05 8.48 -16.10
C VAL A 24 -4.08 7.60 -17.35
N SER A 25 -3.29 6.53 -17.35
CA SER A 25 -3.22 5.63 -18.51
C SER A 25 -4.54 4.90 -18.76
N ASP A 26 -5.18 4.40 -17.69
CA ASP A 26 -6.46 3.71 -17.77
C ASP A 26 -7.58 4.66 -18.23
N GLY A 27 -7.65 5.87 -17.66
CA GLY A 27 -8.61 6.90 -18.09
C GLY A 27 -8.46 7.26 -19.57
N LEU A 28 -7.23 7.50 -20.03
CA LEU A 28 -6.94 7.83 -21.41
C LEU A 28 -7.34 6.70 -22.36
N VAL A 29 -6.85 5.48 -22.11
CA VAL A 29 -7.06 4.35 -23.02
C VAL A 29 -8.52 3.94 -23.05
N SER A 30 -9.16 3.80 -21.88
CA SER A 30 -10.56 3.34 -21.78
C SER A 30 -11.53 4.34 -22.40
N ASN A 31 -11.40 5.64 -22.09
CA ASN A 31 -12.34 6.64 -22.57
C ASN A 31 -12.14 6.97 -24.07
N VAL A 32 -10.90 7.01 -24.55
CA VAL A 32 -10.62 7.17 -25.99
C VAL A 32 -11.14 5.97 -26.78
N ALA A 33 -10.92 4.74 -26.30
CA ALA A 33 -11.43 3.55 -26.97
C ALA A 33 -12.97 3.55 -27.03
N LEU A 34 -13.64 3.95 -25.96
CA LEU A 34 -15.10 4.11 -25.93
C LEU A 34 -15.58 5.15 -26.94
N ILE A 35 -14.99 6.35 -26.93
CA ILE A 35 -15.35 7.46 -27.83
C ILE A 35 -15.15 7.04 -29.29
N LEU A 36 -14.00 6.42 -29.62
CA LEU A 36 -13.72 5.94 -30.98
C LEU A 36 -14.69 4.84 -31.41
N GLY A 37 -15.02 3.91 -30.52
CA GLY A 37 -15.99 2.85 -30.81
C GLY A 37 -17.38 3.41 -31.13
N ILE A 38 -17.86 4.37 -30.34
CA ILE A 38 -19.15 5.02 -30.57
C ILE A 38 -19.14 5.90 -31.82
N ALA A 39 -18.06 6.66 -32.06
CA ALA A 39 -17.92 7.49 -33.25
C ALA A 39 -17.80 6.66 -34.55
N GLY A 40 -17.21 5.46 -34.48
CA GLY A 40 -17.19 4.52 -35.60
C GLY A 40 -18.55 3.92 -35.92
N ALA A 41 -19.44 3.80 -34.93
CA ALA A 41 -20.78 3.24 -35.08
C ALA A 41 -21.87 4.28 -35.39
N SER A 42 -21.69 5.54 -34.97
CA SER A 42 -22.67 6.63 -35.14
C SER A 42 -22.00 7.95 -35.48
N ALA A 43 -22.64 8.72 -36.38
CA ALA A 43 -22.19 10.04 -36.77
C ALA A 43 -22.73 11.19 -35.89
N ASP A 44 -23.53 10.90 -34.86
CA ASP A 44 -24.12 11.93 -33.99
C ASP A 44 -23.11 12.42 -32.94
N PRO A 45 -22.62 13.68 -33.03
CA PRO A 45 -21.64 14.22 -32.10
C PRO A 45 -22.20 14.44 -30.68
N SER A 46 -23.53 14.52 -30.52
CA SER A 46 -24.16 14.61 -29.20
C SER A 46 -24.05 13.28 -28.46
N MET A 47 -24.28 12.16 -29.16
CA MET A 47 -24.20 10.83 -28.59
C MET A 47 -22.77 10.45 -28.19
N VAL A 48 -21.79 10.80 -29.04
CA VAL A 48 -20.36 10.61 -28.73
C VAL A 48 -19.94 11.35 -27.46
N ARG A 49 -20.37 12.61 -27.28
CA ARG A 49 -20.05 13.41 -26.07
C ARG A 49 -20.69 12.84 -24.82
N VAL A 50 -21.96 12.45 -24.89
CA VAL A 50 -22.65 11.82 -23.75
C VAL A 50 -21.96 10.52 -23.37
N ALA A 51 -21.57 9.70 -24.34
CA ALA A 51 -20.83 8.45 -24.10
C ALA A 51 -19.47 8.71 -23.41
N GLY A 52 -18.68 9.68 -23.90
CA GLY A 52 -17.39 10.03 -23.31
C GLY A 52 -17.50 10.57 -21.88
N VAL A 53 -18.48 11.44 -21.59
CA VAL A 53 -18.69 11.94 -20.21
C VAL A 53 -19.20 10.83 -19.28
N SER A 54 -20.08 9.97 -19.78
CA SER A 54 -20.61 8.84 -19.01
C SER A 54 -19.51 7.81 -18.71
N GLY A 55 -18.67 7.49 -19.70
CA GLY A 55 -17.52 6.60 -19.57
C GLY A 55 -16.49 7.14 -18.59
N LEU A 56 -16.15 8.42 -18.71
CA LEU A 56 -15.26 9.11 -17.76
C LEU A 56 -15.77 8.99 -16.32
N LEU A 57 -17.04 9.33 -16.07
CA LEU A 57 -17.62 9.29 -14.72
C LEU A 57 -17.70 7.86 -14.18
N ALA A 58 -18.18 6.92 -15.00
CA ALA A 58 -18.30 5.52 -14.61
C ALA A 58 -16.92 4.91 -14.28
N GLY A 59 -15.92 5.15 -15.13
CA GLY A 59 -14.55 4.67 -14.94
C GLY A 59 -13.89 5.29 -13.72
N ALA A 60 -13.98 6.62 -13.55
CA ALA A 60 -13.37 7.31 -12.41
C ALA A 60 -13.97 6.84 -11.06
N ILE A 61 -15.30 6.70 -10.97
CA ILE A 61 -15.96 6.19 -9.76
C ILE A 61 -15.57 4.74 -9.49
N SER A 62 -15.55 3.89 -10.52
CA SER A 62 -15.15 2.48 -10.40
C SER A 62 -13.72 2.36 -9.88
N MET A 63 -12.79 3.13 -10.44
CA MET A 63 -11.39 3.13 -10.02
C MET A 63 -11.23 3.63 -8.58
N ALA A 64 -11.91 4.71 -8.20
CA ALA A 64 -11.88 5.24 -6.84
C ALA A 64 -12.43 4.23 -5.82
N ALA A 65 -13.55 3.58 -6.15
CA ALA A 65 -14.15 2.55 -5.29
C ALA A 65 -13.23 1.33 -5.15
N GLY A 66 -12.61 0.88 -6.26
CA GLY A 66 -11.66 -0.23 -6.25
C GLY A 66 -10.44 0.05 -5.38
N GLU A 67 -9.85 1.23 -5.50
CA GLU A 67 -8.70 1.64 -4.70
C GLU A 67 -9.05 1.74 -3.21
N TYR A 68 -10.19 2.35 -2.89
CA TYR A 68 -10.69 2.46 -1.51
C TYR A 68 -10.86 1.08 -0.88
N VAL A 69 -11.58 0.18 -1.54
CA VAL A 69 -11.87 -1.16 -1.02
C VAL A 69 -10.57 -1.96 -0.88
N SER A 70 -9.66 -1.86 -1.85
CA SER A 70 -8.39 -2.59 -1.81
C SER A 70 -7.53 -2.16 -0.61
N LEU A 71 -7.31 -0.86 -0.44
CA LEU A 71 -6.51 -0.35 0.69
C LEU A 71 -7.21 -0.53 2.03
N LYS A 72 -8.53 -0.38 2.09
CA LYS A 72 -9.29 -0.64 3.32
C LYS A 72 -9.18 -2.10 3.74
N ALA A 73 -9.31 -3.04 2.80
CA ALA A 73 -9.15 -4.46 3.09
C ALA A 73 -7.73 -4.81 3.54
N GLN A 74 -6.70 -4.23 2.91
CA GLN A 74 -5.31 -4.39 3.36
C GLN A 74 -5.12 -3.85 4.78
N ALA A 75 -5.67 -2.66 5.08
CA ALA A 75 -5.59 -2.06 6.40
C ALA A 75 -6.27 -2.93 7.48
N GLU A 76 -7.45 -3.47 7.20
CA GLU A 76 -8.16 -4.38 8.10
C GLU A 76 -7.39 -5.68 8.35
N LEU A 77 -6.74 -6.23 7.32
CA LEU A 77 -5.87 -7.41 7.47
C LEU A 77 -4.68 -7.10 8.37
N VAL A 78 -3.98 -5.99 8.13
CA VAL A 78 -2.83 -5.57 8.96
C VAL A 78 -3.27 -5.35 10.41
N GLU A 79 -4.37 -4.64 10.63
CA GLU A 79 -4.90 -4.39 11.97
C GLU A 79 -5.23 -5.70 12.71
N ARG A 80 -5.80 -6.67 11.99
CA ARG A 80 -6.08 -8.00 12.54
C ARG A 80 -4.81 -8.76 12.91
N GLU A 81 -3.81 -8.83 12.04
CA GLU A 81 -2.57 -9.55 12.35
C GLU A 81 -1.82 -8.88 13.49
N LEU A 82 -1.78 -7.54 13.53
CA LEU A 82 -1.22 -6.80 14.68
C LEU A 82 -1.99 -7.06 15.99
N ALA A 83 -3.29 -7.34 15.93
CA ALA A 83 -4.05 -7.69 17.12
C ALA A 83 -3.72 -9.10 17.61
N ILE A 84 -3.50 -10.05 16.70
CA ILE A 84 -3.06 -11.41 17.02
C ILE A 84 -1.66 -11.35 17.64
N GLU A 85 -0.74 -10.63 17.02
CA GLU A 85 0.64 -10.52 17.46
C GLU A 85 0.76 -9.93 18.87
N ARG A 86 -0.03 -8.89 19.18
CA ARG A 86 -0.10 -8.33 20.54
C ARG A 86 -0.51 -9.36 21.58
N VAL A 87 -1.41 -10.29 21.23
CA VAL A 87 -1.84 -11.36 22.14
C VAL A 87 -0.71 -12.38 22.29
N SER A 88 -0.05 -12.78 21.20
CA SER A 88 1.07 -13.73 21.24
C SER A 88 2.24 -13.21 22.09
N LEU A 89 2.64 -11.95 21.90
CA LEU A 89 3.67 -11.26 22.70
C LEU A 89 3.34 -11.24 24.20
N ALA A 90 2.05 -11.13 24.55
CA ALA A 90 1.60 -11.10 25.95
C ALA A 90 1.49 -12.51 26.57
N GLU A 91 1.02 -13.49 25.80
CA GLU A 91 0.75 -14.85 26.29
C GLU A 91 1.97 -15.76 26.24
N ASN A 92 2.86 -15.61 25.25
CA ASN A 92 3.98 -16.52 24.99
C ASN A 92 5.32 -15.80 24.70
N PRO A 93 5.79 -14.90 25.58
CA PRO A 93 6.97 -14.06 25.29
C PRO A 93 8.27 -14.84 25.01
N GLU A 94 8.49 -15.98 25.67
CA GLU A 94 9.69 -16.80 25.41
C GLU A 94 9.65 -17.50 24.04
N PHE A 95 8.44 -17.78 23.52
CA PHE A 95 8.27 -18.32 22.17
C PHE A 95 8.58 -17.24 21.13
N GLU A 96 8.04 -16.03 21.31
CA GLU A 96 8.29 -14.88 20.44
C GLU A 96 9.77 -14.47 20.38
N ILE A 97 10.47 -14.50 21.52
CA ILE A 97 11.94 -14.30 21.56
C ILE A 97 12.66 -15.34 20.69
N ALA A 98 12.25 -16.61 20.78
CA ALA A 98 12.87 -17.67 19.99
C ALA A 98 12.58 -17.53 18.48
N GLU A 99 11.38 -17.08 18.12
CA GLU A 99 11.00 -16.81 16.73
C GLU A 99 11.81 -15.65 16.14
N LEU A 100 11.88 -14.52 16.84
CA LEU A 100 12.66 -13.38 16.40
C LEU A 100 14.16 -13.70 16.31
N ALA A 101 14.68 -14.49 17.26
CA ALA A 101 16.06 -14.97 17.21
C ALA A 101 16.29 -15.87 15.99
N ALA A 102 15.33 -16.74 15.61
CA ALA A 102 15.44 -17.56 14.42
C ALA A 102 15.50 -16.69 13.14
N ILE A 103 14.65 -15.66 13.04
CA ILE A 103 14.66 -14.71 11.92
C ILE A 103 16.04 -14.04 11.78
N TYR A 104 16.62 -13.57 12.89
CA TYR A 104 17.95 -12.95 12.85
C TYR A 104 19.08 -13.93 12.54
N GLN A 105 18.96 -15.20 12.94
CA GLN A 105 19.92 -16.25 12.54
C GLN A 105 19.89 -16.48 11.03
N GLU A 106 18.70 -16.53 10.42
CA GLU A 106 18.55 -16.63 8.96
C GLU A 106 19.17 -15.44 8.23
N ARG A 107 19.17 -14.26 8.86
CA ARG A 107 19.83 -13.05 8.36
C ARG A 107 21.34 -13.00 8.63
N GLY A 108 21.90 -14.04 9.24
CA GLY A 108 23.34 -14.24 9.40
C GLY A 108 23.92 -13.93 10.78
N LEU A 109 23.09 -13.67 11.79
CA LEU A 109 23.58 -13.58 13.18
C LEU A 109 23.93 -14.98 13.70
N SER A 110 24.93 -15.08 14.58
CA SER A 110 25.14 -16.32 15.33
C SER A 110 23.99 -16.52 16.32
N ALA A 111 23.71 -17.77 16.68
CA ALA A 111 22.62 -18.11 17.61
C ALA A 111 22.69 -17.31 18.92
N GLU A 112 23.88 -17.17 19.50
CA GLU A 112 24.11 -16.39 20.73
C GLU A 112 23.76 -14.89 20.57
N HIS A 113 24.19 -14.26 19.48
CA HIS A 113 23.89 -12.85 19.23
C HIS A 113 22.42 -12.64 18.89
N ALA A 114 21.81 -13.55 18.13
CA ALA A 114 20.41 -13.46 17.76
C ALA A 114 19.48 -13.57 18.97
N GLU A 115 19.76 -14.48 19.90
CA GLU A 115 19.01 -14.60 21.15
C GLU A 115 19.17 -13.34 22.03
N THR A 116 20.40 -12.83 22.15
CA THR A 116 20.68 -11.61 22.92
C THR A 116 19.91 -10.42 22.36
N VAL A 117 19.98 -10.21 21.04
CA VAL A 117 19.29 -9.11 20.35
C VAL A 117 17.78 -9.25 20.48
N ALA A 118 17.22 -10.44 20.23
CA ALA A 118 15.78 -10.67 20.36
C ALA A 118 15.28 -10.34 21.78
N ARG A 119 16.00 -10.78 22.81
CA ARG A 119 15.63 -10.51 24.21
C ARG A 119 15.71 -9.03 24.58
N GLU A 120 16.71 -8.30 24.08
CA GLU A 120 16.82 -6.86 24.29
C GLU A 120 15.66 -6.10 23.61
N LEU A 121 15.35 -6.44 22.36
CA LEU A 121 14.28 -5.82 21.58
C LEU A 121 12.88 -6.10 22.16
N MET A 122 12.70 -7.29 22.75
CA MET A 122 11.46 -7.71 23.41
C MET A 122 11.20 -7.02 24.77
N THR A 123 12.11 -6.17 25.26
CA THR A 123 11.96 -5.49 26.55
C THR A 123 10.87 -4.40 26.53
N ASP A 124 10.68 -3.75 25.38
CA ASP A 124 9.61 -2.76 25.18
C ASP A 124 8.51 -3.38 24.29
N PRO A 125 7.28 -3.59 24.80
CA PRO A 125 6.20 -4.20 24.04
C PRO A 125 5.84 -3.49 22.72
N GLU A 126 6.00 -2.17 22.64
CA GLU A 126 5.70 -1.43 21.40
C GLU A 126 6.80 -1.63 20.36
N VAL A 127 8.07 -1.67 20.80
CA VAL A 127 9.21 -1.99 19.93
C VAL A 127 9.15 -3.45 19.48
N ALA A 128 8.82 -4.37 20.39
CA ALA A 128 8.63 -5.78 20.08
C ALA A 128 7.58 -5.97 18.97
N LEU A 129 6.40 -5.36 19.14
CA LEU A 129 5.34 -5.41 18.15
C LEU A 129 5.75 -4.78 16.81
N GLU A 130 6.43 -3.63 16.82
CA GLU A 130 6.90 -2.98 15.60
C GLU A 130 7.89 -3.87 14.84
N ILE A 131 8.79 -4.54 15.56
CA ILE A 131 9.81 -5.40 14.98
C ILE A 131 9.21 -6.69 14.46
N HIS A 132 8.37 -7.38 15.23
CA HIS A 132 7.65 -8.57 14.76
C HIS A 132 6.81 -8.24 13.52
N ALA A 133 6.07 -7.13 13.54
CA ALA A 133 5.28 -6.71 12.39
C ALA A 133 6.14 -6.48 11.13
N ARG A 134 7.34 -5.93 11.26
CA ARG A 134 8.24 -5.70 10.12
C ARG A 134 8.98 -6.96 9.69
N GLU A 135 9.46 -7.74 10.63
CA GLU A 135 10.38 -8.84 10.41
C GLU A 135 9.66 -10.14 10.04
N GLU A 136 8.49 -10.37 10.63
CA GLU A 136 7.65 -11.55 10.40
C GLU A 136 6.52 -11.26 9.42
N LEU A 137 5.68 -10.25 9.70
CA LEU A 137 4.51 -9.94 8.86
C LEU A 137 4.89 -9.16 7.59
N GLY A 138 6.10 -8.58 7.53
CA GLY A 138 6.57 -7.79 6.40
C GLY A 138 5.81 -6.47 6.21
N VAL A 139 5.13 -5.99 7.25
CA VAL A 139 4.31 -4.77 7.20
C VAL A 139 4.88 -3.70 8.11
N ASP A 140 4.77 -2.44 7.68
CA ASP A 140 5.12 -1.31 8.53
C ASP A 140 3.85 -0.82 9.25
N PRO A 141 3.74 -0.99 10.58
CA PRO A 141 2.55 -0.57 11.34
C PRO A 141 2.25 0.92 11.22
N SER A 142 3.26 1.73 10.87
CA SER A 142 3.12 3.18 10.70
C SER A 142 2.62 3.60 9.32
N GLN A 143 2.52 2.66 8.36
CA GLN A 143 2.13 2.91 6.97
C GLN A 143 0.86 2.18 6.55
N VAL A 144 -0.07 1.97 7.47
CA VAL A 144 -1.44 1.58 7.12
C VAL A 144 -2.04 2.76 6.34
N GLY A 145 -2.06 2.66 5.02
CA GLY A 145 -2.27 3.81 4.11
C GLY A 145 -3.56 4.59 4.33
N ASP A 146 -3.76 5.66 3.55
CA ASP A 146 -4.99 6.47 3.56
C ASP A 146 -5.94 6.04 2.42
N PRO A 147 -6.98 5.23 2.68
CA PRO A 147 -7.87 4.74 1.64
C PRO A 147 -8.65 5.85 0.94
N ILE A 148 -8.99 6.93 1.67
CA ILE A 148 -9.75 8.06 1.13
C ILE A 148 -8.85 8.88 0.22
N GLY A 149 -7.65 9.24 0.71
CA GLY A 149 -6.66 9.98 -0.07
C GLY A 149 -6.26 9.24 -1.35
N ALA A 150 -6.08 7.92 -1.27
CA ALA A 150 -5.79 7.08 -2.43
C ALA A 150 -6.96 7.05 -3.43
N ALA A 151 -8.19 6.83 -2.96
CA ALA A 151 -9.38 6.83 -3.82
C ALA A 151 -9.58 8.16 -4.57
N LEU A 152 -9.40 9.28 -3.86
CA LEU A 152 -9.49 10.62 -4.45
C LEU A 152 -8.37 10.88 -5.46
N THR A 153 -7.15 10.42 -5.16
CA THR A 153 -6.01 10.55 -6.08
C THR A 153 -6.23 9.72 -7.34
N SER A 154 -6.68 8.48 -7.21
CA SER A 154 -7.02 7.61 -8.34
C SER A 154 -8.17 8.17 -9.18
N PHE A 155 -9.22 8.71 -8.54
CA PHE A 155 -10.30 9.42 -9.23
C PHE A 155 -9.76 10.57 -10.08
N ALA A 156 -8.96 11.45 -9.47
CA ALA A 156 -8.41 12.62 -10.16
C ALA A 156 -7.49 12.22 -11.30
N ALA A 157 -6.61 11.23 -11.09
CA ALA A 157 -5.73 10.70 -12.12
C ALA A 157 -6.52 10.15 -13.32
N PHE A 158 -7.58 9.36 -13.06
CA PHE A 158 -8.46 8.84 -14.11
C PHE A 158 -9.14 9.97 -14.88
N VAL A 159 -9.73 10.94 -14.18
CA VAL A 159 -10.41 12.08 -14.82
C VAL A 159 -9.45 12.87 -15.71
N ILE A 160 -8.21 13.12 -15.25
CA ILE A 160 -7.18 13.81 -16.03
C ILE A 160 -6.80 13.00 -17.28
N GLY A 161 -6.72 11.67 -17.18
CA GLY A 161 -6.43 10.82 -18.33
C GLY A 161 -7.58 10.75 -19.33
N ALA A 162 -8.81 10.69 -18.83
CA ALA A 162 -10.01 10.47 -19.64
C ALA A 162 -10.55 11.73 -20.32
N PHE A 163 -10.15 12.93 -19.88
CA PHE A 163 -10.57 14.21 -20.43
C PHE A 163 -9.76 14.60 -21.68
#